data_AF-A0A843IDX2-F1
#
_entry.id   AF-A0A843IDX2-F1
#
_cell.length_a   1.000
_cell.length_b   1.000
_cell.length_c   1.000
_cell.angle_alpha   90.00
_cell.angle_beta   90.00
_cell.angle_gamma   90.00
#
_symmetry.space_group_name_H-M   'P 1'
#
loop_
_entity.id
_entity.type
_entity.pdbx_description
1 polymer ?
#
loop_
_entity_poly.entity_id
_entity_poly.type
_entity_poly.pdbx_seq_one_letter_code
_entity_poly.pdbx_strand_id
1 'polypeptide(L)'
;MNKKIILGLLVLVLATSVVYAAAQDSQMEVTSPDKLKNGDFFNLTLTAKDGSPIANQVVDIIVIAESGEKNHINFTTGNDGKLGFGIAGVNPGKYTFNCTFNGTSDYNTCNLAKELTIEA
;
A
#
# COMPACT_ATOMS: atom_id res chain seq x y z
N MET A 1 2.34 -8.57 -75.50
CA MET A 1 1.78 -9.60 -74.59
C MET A 1 2.04 -9.12 -73.17
N ASN A 2 1.10 -8.38 -72.57
CA ASN A 2 1.34 -7.64 -71.32
C ASN A 2 0.84 -8.43 -70.12
N LYS A 3 1.77 -8.87 -69.26
CA LYS A 3 1.48 -9.56 -67.99
C LYS A 3 0.97 -8.53 -66.97
N LYS A 4 -0.30 -8.62 -66.55
CA LYS A 4 -0.83 -7.85 -65.43
C LYS A 4 -0.48 -8.58 -64.13
N ILE A 5 0.55 -8.12 -63.41
CA ILE A 5 0.81 -8.54 -62.03
C ILE A 5 -0.01 -7.60 -61.15
N ILE A 6 -1.13 -8.08 -60.62
CA ILE A 6 -1.87 -7.36 -59.59
C ILE A 6 -1.16 -7.66 -58.27
N LEU A 7 -0.38 -6.71 -57.77
CA LEU A 7 0.14 -6.74 -56.40
C LEU A 7 -1.05 -6.57 -55.44
N GLY A 8 -1.54 -7.68 -54.89
CA GLY A 8 -2.51 -7.65 -53.81
C GLY A 8 -1.85 -7.02 -52.58
N LEU A 9 -2.39 -5.88 -52.13
CA LEU A 9 -1.98 -5.22 -50.90
C LEU A 9 -2.37 -6.14 -49.72
N LEU A 10 -1.39 -6.84 -49.14
CA LEU A 10 -1.59 -7.63 -47.93
C LEU A 10 -1.61 -6.67 -46.73
N VAL A 11 -2.79 -6.21 -46.32
CA VAL A 11 -2.95 -5.43 -45.07
C VAL A 11 -2.87 -6.40 -43.91
N LEU A 12 -1.67 -6.55 -43.33
CA LEU A 12 -1.44 -7.30 -42.10
C LEU A 12 -1.96 -6.48 -40.91
N VAL A 13 -3.18 -6.76 -40.47
CA VAL A 13 -3.71 -6.18 -39.23
C VAL A 13 -3.04 -6.90 -38.05
N LEU A 14 -2.00 -6.29 -37.49
CA LEU A 14 -1.40 -6.72 -36.22
C LEU A 14 -2.37 -6.36 -35.10
N ALA A 15 -3.21 -7.31 -34.69
CA ALA A 15 -3.98 -7.18 -33.47
C ALA A 15 -3.02 -7.22 -32.27
N THR A 16 -2.61 -6.06 -31.76
CA THR A 16 -1.87 -5.99 -30.50
C THR A 16 -2.85 -6.28 -29.36
N SER A 17 -2.84 -7.51 -28.86
CA SER A 17 -3.57 -7.84 -27.63
C SER A 17 -2.89 -7.15 -26.45
N VAL A 18 -3.37 -5.95 -26.09
CA VAL A 18 -4.02 -5.65 -24.81
C VAL A 18 -3.88 -6.64 -23.64
N VAL A 19 -2.72 -7.19 -23.27
CA VAL A 19 -2.63 -8.03 -22.05
C VAL A 19 -2.63 -7.11 -20.82
N TYR A 20 -3.78 -7.00 -20.15
CA TYR A 20 -3.83 -6.38 -18.83
C TYR A 20 -3.23 -7.37 -17.82
N ALA A 21 -2.07 -7.03 -17.26
CA ALA A 21 -1.51 -7.77 -16.14
C ALA A 21 -2.48 -7.66 -14.96
N ALA A 22 -2.75 -8.78 -14.28
CA ALA A 22 -3.51 -8.75 -13.04
C ALA A 22 -2.73 -7.94 -11.99
N ALA A 23 -3.45 -7.24 -11.13
CA ALA A 23 -2.85 -6.52 -10.01
C ALA A 23 -2.06 -7.49 -9.11
N GLN A 24 -0.87 -7.06 -8.70
CA GLN A 24 0.02 -7.82 -7.84
C GLN A 24 -0.46 -7.77 -6.39
N ASP A 25 -0.29 -8.84 -5.63
CA ASP A 25 -0.59 -8.82 -4.20
C ASP A 25 0.32 -7.85 -3.44
N SER A 26 -0.25 -7.16 -2.46
CA SER A 26 0.45 -6.25 -1.55
C SER A 26 0.39 -6.75 -0.11
N GLN A 27 1.30 -6.24 0.72
CA GLN A 27 1.38 -6.56 2.14
C GLN A 27 1.92 -5.37 2.94
N MET A 28 1.50 -5.30 4.20
CA MET A 28 1.99 -4.33 5.18
C MET A 28 2.70 -5.02 6.34
N GLU A 29 3.69 -4.35 6.90
CA GLU A 29 4.38 -4.78 8.11
C GLU A 29 4.61 -3.57 9.03
N VAL A 30 4.25 -3.69 10.31
CA VAL A 30 4.64 -2.73 11.33
C VAL A 30 6.07 -3.03 11.76
N THR A 31 6.95 -2.04 11.63
CA THR A 31 8.38 -2.17 11.93
C THR A 31 8.77 -1.47 13.24
N SER A 32 7.87 -0.71 13.83
CA SER A 32 8.05 -0.17 15.18
C SER A 32 7.86 -1.26 16.25
N PRO A 33 8.52 -1.14 17.43
CA PRO A 33 8.33 -2.07 18.54
C PRO A 33 6.87 -2.12 19.03
N ASP A 34 6.53 -3.21 19.74
CA ASP A 34 5.20 -3.41 20.36
C ASP A 34 4.90 -2.43 21.50
N LYS A 35 5.93 -1.74 22.00
CA LYS A 35 5.89 -0.77 23.08
C LYS A 35 6.52 0.53 22.59
N LEU A 36 5.75 1.61 22.66
CA LEU A 36 6.16 2.95 22.25
C LEU A 36 5.92 3.95 23.37
N LYS A 37 6.54 5.13 23.27
CA LYS A 37 6.36 6.26 24.18
C LYS A 37 6.01 7.51 23.40
N ASN A 38 5.54 8.54 24.10
CA ASN A 38 5.46 9.87 23.50
C ASN A 38 6.85 10.32 23.03
N GLY A 39 6.95 10.74 21.76
CA GLY A 39 8.19 11.05 21.07
C GLY A 39 8.68 9.93 20.13
N ASP A 40 8.19 8.70 20.29
CA ASP A 40 8.50 7.60 19.37
C ASP A 40 7.67 7.71 18.08
N PHE A 41 8.04 6.88 17.10
CA PHE A 41 7.35 6.78 15.82
C PHE A 41 6.70 5.41 15.67
N PHE A 42 5.42 5.41 15.28
CA PHE A 42 4.82 4.25 14.64
C PHE A 42 5.37 4.17 13.21
N ASN A 43 5.90 3.02 12.81
CA ASN A 43 6.50 2.82 11.50
C ASN A 43 5.88 1.61 10.80
N LEU A 44 5.60 1.77 9.51
CA LEU A 44 4.99 0.73 8.67
C LEU A 44 5.65 0.72 7.28
N THR A 45 5.78 -0.46 6.70
CA THR A 45 6.20 -0.65 5.31
C THR A 45 5.04 -1.22 4.49
N LEU A 46 4.82 -0.68 3.30
CA LEU A 46 3.93 -1.23 2.28
C LEU A 46 4.77 -1.77 1.12
N THR A 47 4.61 -3.05 0.84
CA THR A 47 5.37 -3.74 -0.21
C THR A 47 4.46 -4.58 -1.09
N ALA A 48 4.90 -4.82 -2.31
CA ALA A 48 4.36 -5.90 -3.13
C ALA A 48 4.81 -7.25 -2.57
N LYS A 49 4.17 -8.34 -2.99
CA LYS A 49 4.45 -9.67 -2.42
C LYS A 49 5.89 -10.16 -2.63
N ASP A 50 6.56 -9.63 -3.64
CA ASP A 50 7.98 -9.92 -3.92
C ASP A 50 8.95 -9.07 -3.07
N GLY A 51 8.43 -8.20 -2.20
CA GLY A 51 9.21 -7.32 -1.34
C GLY A 51 9.52 -5.94 -1.96
N SER A 52 9.09 -5.67 -3.19
CA SER A 52 9.29 -4.37 -3.82
C SER A 52 8.51 -3.27 -3.08
N PRO A 53 9.11 -2.10 -2.82
CA PRO A 53 8.42 -1.03 -2.12
C PRO A 53 7.29 -0.46 -2.97
N ILE A 54 6.13 -0.23 -2.36
CA ILE A 54 5.01 0.46 -3.02
C ILE A 54 4.99 1.91 -2.53
N ALA A 55 5.51 2.81 -3.35
CA ALA A 55 5.69 4.21 -3.02
C ALA A 55 4.46 5.09 -3.32
N ASN A 56 4.40 6.24 -2.65
CA ASN A 56 3.42 7.32 -2.87
C ASN A 56 1.95 6.87 -2.80
N GLN A 57 1.64 5.84 -1.99
CA GLN A 57 0.29 5.36 -1.75
C GLN A 57 -0.23 5.80 -0.40
N VAL A 58 -1.53 6.06 -0.33
CA VAL A 58 -2.23 6.40 0.91
C VAL A 58 -2.56 5.12 1.67
N VAL A 59 -2.17 5.08 2.94
CA VAL A 59 -2.60 4.08 3.91
C VAL A 59 -3.56 4.75 4.89
N ASP A 60 -4.73 4.17 5.01
CA ASP A 60 -5.77 4.55 5.95
C ASP A 60 -5.50 3.90 7.30
N ILE A 61 -5.41 4.68 8.38
CA ILE A 61 -5.05 4.17 9.71
C ILE A 61 -6.10 4.61 10.71
N ILE A 62 -6.75 3.64 11.36
CA ILE A 62 -7.67 3.85 12.46
C ILE A 62 -6.99 3.37 13.74
N VAL A 63 -6.68 4.31 14.64
CA VAL A 63 -6.14 4.04 15.97
C VAL A 63 -7.29 3.94 16.96
N ILE A 64 -7.41 2.81 17.64
CA ILE A 64 -8.50 2.51 18.56
C ILE A 64 -7.92 2.38 19.97
N ALA A 65 -8.30 3.27 20.87
CA ALA A 65 -7.94 3.16 22.29
C ALA A 65 -8.72 2.01 22.95
N GLU A 66 -8.24 1.52 24.10
CA GLU A 66 -8.94 0.52 24.90
C GLU A 66 -10.36 0.97 25.33
N SER A 67 -10.57 2.29 25.49
CA SER A 67 -11.89 2.89 25.74
C SER A 67 -12.87 2.75 24.57
N GLY A 68 -12.39 2.35 23.38
CA GLY A 68 -13.14 2.31 22.14
C GLY A 68 -13.11 3.62 21.33
N GLU A 69 -12.46 4.67 21.85
CA GLU A 69 -12.25 5.91 21.11
C GLU A 69 -11.43 5.64 19.84
N LYS A 70 -11.83 6.25 18.72
CA LYS A 70 -11.20 6.05 17.42
C LYS A 70 -10.66 7.35 16.87
N ASN A 71 -9.42 7.31 16.41
CA ASN A 71 -8.78 8.40 15.70
C ASN A 71 -8.39 7.93 14.30
N HIS A 72 -8.80 8.70 13.30
CA HIS A 72 -8.64 8.34 11.90
C HIS A 72 -7.61 9.26 11.26
N ILE A 73 -6.57 8.67 10.67
CA ILE A 73 -5.45 9.38 10.06
C ILE A 73 -5.06 8.72 8.74
N ASN A 74 -4.57 9.51 7.80
CA ASN A 74 -4.09 9.05 6.50
C ASN A 74 -2.64 9.45 6.33
N PHE A 75 -1.80 8.49 5.93
CA PHE A 75 -0.40 8.74 5.64
C PHE A 75 -0.04 8.22 4.26
N THR A 76 0.79 8.98 3.56
CA THR A 76 1.32 8.58 2.27
C THR A 76 2.69 7.93 2.48
N THR A 77 2.89 6.74 1.94
CA THR A 77 4.20 6.08 1.92
C THR A 77 5.21 6.91 1.13
N GLY A 78 6.44 7.02 1.62
CA GLY A 78 7.55 7.62 0.90
C GLY A 78 8.01 6.78 -0.29
N ASN A 79 9.09 7.23 -0.94
CA ASN A 79 9.65 6.58 -2.13
C ASN A 79 10.20 5.16 -1.87
N ASP A 80 10.49 4.83 -0.61
CA ASP A 80 10.93 3.50 -0.19
C ASP A 80 9.78 2.62 0.34
N GLY A 81 8.53 3.03 0.11
CA GLY A 81 7.33 2.30 0.54
C GLY A 81 7.09 2.36 2.05
N LYS A 82 7.78 3.23 2.78
CA LYS A 82 7.64 3.36 4.23
C LYS A 82 6.85 4.58 4.62
N LEU A 83 6.13 4.50 5.73
CA LEU A 83 5.56 5.64 6.41
C LEU A 83 5.88 5.57 7.89
N GLY A 84 5.90 6.74 8.52
CA GLY A 84 6.00 6.83 9.97
C GLY A 84 5.41 8.14 10.49
N PHE A 85 4.81 8.08 11.66
CA PHE A 85 4.27 9.26 12.33
C PHE A 85 4.56 9.23 13.82
N GLY A 86 4.80 10.42 14.37
CA GLY A 86 5.14 10.59 15.77
C GLY A 86 3.94 10.37 16.69
N ILE A 87 4.17 9.69 17.79
CA ILE A 87 3.22 9.57 18.90
C ILE A 87 3.45 10.75 19.84
N ALA A 88 2.46 11.63 20.01
CA ALA A 88 2.59 12.80 20.87
C ALA A 88 1.27 13.16 21.56
N GLY A 89 1.34 13.46 22.85
CA GLY A 89 0.18 13.83 23.66
C GLY A 89 -0.79 12.67 23.90
N VAL A 90 -0.33 11.43 23.78
CA VAL A 90 -1.16 10.22 23.94
C VAL A 90 -1.00 9.68 25.36
N ASN A 91 -2.11 9.35 26.02
CA ASN A 91 -2.08 8.74 27.34
C ASN A 91 -1.51 7.31 27.26
N PRO A 92 -0.76 6.83 28.29
CA PRO A 92 -0.34 5.45 28.34
C PRO A 92 -1.53 4.49 28.30
N GLY A 93 -1.39 3.36 27.61
CA GLY A 93 -2.45 2.39 27.44
C GLY A 93 -2.28 1.48 26.22
N LYS A 94 -3.25 0.60 26.00
CA LYS A 94 -3.30 -0.27 24.82
C LYS A 94 -4.05 0.39 23.68
N TYR A 95 -3.52 0.20 22.48
CA TYR A 95 -4.07 0.75 21.25
C TYR A 95 -4.02 -0.29 20.13
N THR A 96 -5.09 -0.37 19.35
CA THR A 96 -5.13 -1.16 18.12
C THR A 96 -5.01 -0.24 16.91
N PHE A 97 -4.00 -0.48 16.09
CA PHE A 97 -3.76 0.21 14.83
C PHE A 97 -4.29 -0.67 13.69
N ASN A 98 -5.41 -0.26 13.10
CA ASN A 98 -5.95 -0.88 11.90
C ASN A 98 -5.50 -0.08 10.68
N CYS A 99 -4.67 -0.68 9.84
CA CYS A 99 -4.11 -0.08 8.64
C CYS A 99 -4.71 -0.73 7.41
N THR A 100 -5.10 0.07 6.42
CA THR A 100 -5.71 -0.37 5.17
C THR A 100 -5.07 0.34 4.00
N PHE A 101 -4.53 -0.43 3.06
CA PHE A 101 -4.19 0.05 1.73
C PHE A 101 -5.29 -0.42 0.76
N ASN A 102 -6.00 0.53 0.16
CA ASN A 102 -7.18 0.24 -0.67
C ASN A 102 -6.86 -0.43 -2.03
N GLY A 103 -5.58 -0.53 -2.40
CA GLY A 103 -5.18 -1.05 -3.71
C GLY A 103 -5.19 0.01 -4.82
N THR A 104 -4.66 -0.37 -5.97
CA THR A 104 -4.63 0.41 -7.22
C THR A 104 -4.92 -0.51 -8.41
N SER A 105 -4.75 -0.03 -9.64
CA SER A 105 -4.74 -0.91 -10.82
C SER A 105 -3.61 -1.94 -10.80
N ASP A 106 -2.52 -1.63 -10.11
CA ASP A 106 -1.27 -2.39 -10.16
C ASP A 106 -1.11 -3.29 -8.94
N TYR A 107 -1.78 -2.95 -7.82
CA TYR A 107 -1.67 -3.66 -6.55
C TYR A 107 -3.02 -3.94 -5.90
N ASN A 108 -3.21 -5.15 -5.40
CA ASN A 108 -4.40 -5.52 -4.64
C ASN A 108 -4.44 -4.81 -3.27
N THR A 109 -5.64 -4.67 -2.71
CA THR A 109 -5.88 -4.20 -1.35
C THR A 109 -5.21 -5.10 -0.32
N CYS A 110 -4.68 -4.53 0.77
CA CYS A 110 -4.27 -5.30 1.95
C CYS A 110 -4.59 -4.56 3.25
N ASN A 111 -4.68 -5.32 4.35
CA ASN A 111 -5.04 -4.83 5.67
C ASN A 111 -4.10 -5.41 6.72
N LEU A 112 -3.84 -4.65 7.78
CA LEU A 112 -3.05 -5.07 8.93
C LEU A 112 -3.66 -4.51 10.22
N ALA A 113 -3.84 -5.36 11.21
CA ALA A 113 -4.21 -4.93 12.56
C ALA A 113 -3.06 -5.24 13.52
N LYS A 114 -2.67 -4.26 14.33
CA LYS A 114 -1.58 -4.41 15.30
C LYS A 114 -1.97 -3.79 16.64
N GLU A 115 -1.91 -4.58 17.71
CA GLU A 115 -1.97 -4.06 19.08
C GLU A 115 -0.58 -3.59 19.51
N LEU A 116 -0.51 -2.37 20.03
CA LEU A 116 0.69 -1.77 20.61
C LEU A 116 0.35 -1.16 21.98
N THR A 117 1.34 -1.05 22.85
CA THR A 117 1.22 -0.36 24.14
C THR A 117 1.97 0.96 24.11
N ILE A 118 1.30 2.05 24.48
CA ILE A 118 1.95 3.32 24.78
C ILE A 118 2.31 3.33 26.27
N GLU A 119 3.59 3.49 26.59
CA GLU A 119 4.11 3.59 27.94
C GLU A 119 4.36 5.05 28.34
N ALA A 120 4.53 5.28 29.64
CA ALA A 120 4.88 6.58 30.20
C ALA A 120 6.33 6.99 29.87
#